data_AF-A0AAV5D110-F1
#
_entry.id   AF-A0AAV5D110-F1
#
_cell.length_a   1.000
_cell.length_b   1.000
_cell.length_c   1.000
_cell.angle_alpha   90.00
_cell.angle_beta   90.00
_cell.angle_gamma   90.00
#
_symmetry.space_group_name_H-M   'P 1'
#
loop_
_entity.id
_entity.type
_entity.pdbx_description
1 polymer ?
#
loop_
_entity_poly.entity_id
_entity_poly.type
_entity_poly.pdbx_seq_one_letter_code
_entity_poly.pdbx_strand_id
1 'polypeptide(L)'
;MEILSPSPPPSPCPAVDNQLHRRLRCGSRREHRSEAWVHVAVGRSPEKTLGLLRWTLRRFQCGRIALLHVHQPSPLIPTLLLNIVVGSSVGKIPAGQATEELVLSHRKSEKEEMNKILLTYLAFCHRAQVQATLLVTENDQIHDGILALVNQHGVTKLVMGSTPDHCFKLKPSYGKESLMVRNAPAFCEIWFVWRGRHIWTREASSVTDNRIQDDVMTTKRIRFTPYGNKVESVLDEGYITYQASIMADLNLDIVPGNDGLNDYNALEARECNHFYNMGIANWRDAETELNSTFWSDSSVHMETVQLYSTETLDRNIKEVMMEAEGSRKEALVELLKRKETESDIASTFNRAKVSDFARKQEIRTREELEILLASTRKQHEELVKNKEKVAAGLKSSMGRLAILDARTATISLRMCEAAAELEVIQSSIETLRQEKTKVQNTYGLASEVRRAMSCDKLSSVLDKSAGDWPMEVAGRLAEFGIRCSEASSRDRPELAPEMEIMHDPQVCADGFSYERRVIQEWMENGRETSPVTNQKLEHRNLTPNYALRFAIQDWLSYSNPLLKM
;
A
#
# COMPACT_ATOMS: atom_id res chain seq x y z
N MET A 1 68.33 26.22 -4.09
CA MET A 1 68.68 26.69 -2.74
C MET A 1 68.40 28.16 -2.72
N GLU A 2 67.35 28.59 -2.04
CA GLU A 2 67.26 29.95 -1.53
C GLU A 2 66.21 29.94 -0.41
N ILE A 3 66.70 30.34 0.75
CA ILE A 3 66.01 30.39 2.04
C ILE A 3 65.25 31.71 2.04
N LEU A 4 63.95 31.67 2.31
CA LEU A 4 63.19 32.88 2.67
C LEU A 4 62.50 32.66 4.02
N SER A 5 63.01 33.42 4.99
CA SER A 5 62.53 33.58 6.36
C SER A 5 61.07 34.08 6.42
N PRO A 6 60.33 33.79 7.51
CA PRO A 6 58.93 34.16 7.66
C PRO A 6 58.74 35.65 8.00
N SER A 7 57.68 36.25 7.45
CA SER A 7 57.22 37.62 7.74
C SER A 7 56.35 37.67 9.01
N PRO A 8 56.31 38.81 9.74
CA PRO A 8 55.76 38.91 11.09
C PRO A 8 54.22 39.06 11.13
N PRO A 9 53.57 38.81 12.28
CA PRO A 9 52.12 38.95 12.42
C PRO A 9 51.69 40.42 12.51
N PRO A 10 50.52 40.81 11.96
CA PRO A 10 50.01 42.16 12.09
C PRO A 10 49.42 42.44 13.48
N SER A 11 49.71 43.63 13.98
CA SER A 11 49.33 44.18 15.29
C SER A 11 47.86 44.62 15.36
N PRO A 12 47.26 44.71 16.56
CA PRO A 12 45.85 45.06 16.75
C PRO A 12 45.62 46.58 16.87
N CYS A 13 44.53 47.08 16.28
CA CYS A 13 44.03 48.45 16.42
C CYS A 13 42.50 48.46 16.22
N PRO A 14 41.75 49.47 16.71
CA PRO A 14 41.56 49.83 18.12
C PRO A 14 40.05 49.94 18.48
N ALA A 15 39.75 49.96 19.78
CA ALA A 15 38.43 50.35 20.27
C ALA A 15 38.24 51.87 20.14
N VAL A 16 37.12 52.29 19.55
CA VAL A 16 36.58 53.65 19.66
C VAL A 16 35.09 53.57 19.95
N ASP A 17 34.71 54.48 20.84
CA ASP A 17 33.56 54.47 21.71
C ASP A 17 32.34 55.20 21.09
N ASN A 18 31.16 54.71 21.47
CA ASN A 18 29.93 55.45 21.77
C ASN A 18 29.14 56.32 20.74
N GLN A 19 27.85 55.93 20.63
CA GLN A 19 26.61 56.75 20.61
C GLN A 19 25.83 57.01 19.30
N LEU A 20 24.50 56.86 19.47
CA LEU A 20 23.33 57.22 18.62
C LEU A 20 23.05 56.24 17.45
N HIS A 21 22.07 55.32 17.53
CA HIS A 21 20.64 55.66 17.60
C HIS A 21 19.77 54.59 18.30
N ARG A 22 18.84 55.13 19.09
CA ARG A 22 17.70 54.50 19.76
C ARG A 22 16.70 53.83 18.80
N ARG A 23 16.14 52.70 19.30
CA ARG A 23 14.73 52.21 19.22
C ARG A 23 14.24 51.87 17.80
N LEU A 24 13.87 50.62 17.52
CA LEU A 24 12.57 50.04 17.93
C LEU A 24 12.74 48.62 18.51
N ARG A 25 12.76 48.53 19.85
CA ARG A 25 12.34 47.31 20.54
C ARG A 25 10.81 47.24 20.43
N CYS A 26 10.30 46.34 19.60
CA CYS A 26 8.93 45.87 19.80
C CYS A 26 9.00 44.86 20.95
N GLY A 27 8.48 45.25 22.11
CA GLY A 27 8.41 44.40 23.28
C GLY A 27 7.45 43.24 23.03
N SER A 28 7.98 42.04 22.94
CA SER A 28 7.26 40.85 23.36
C SER A 28 7.83 40.46 24.70
N ARG A 29 6.97 40.52 25.73
CA ARG A 29 7.17 39.97 27.07
C ARG A 29 8.13 38.78 27.04
N ARG A 30 9.23 38.87 27.78
CA ARG A 30 9.99 37.70 28.21
C ARG A 30 9.15 36.98 29.25
N GLU A 31 8.12 36.26 28.81
CA GLU A 31 7.47 35.25 29.63
C GLU A 31 8.45 34.09 29.80
N HIS A 32 8.67 33.72 31.06
CA HIS A 32 9.30 32.47 31.46
C HIS A 32 8.76 31.35 30.56
N ARG A 33 9.62 30.79 29.69
CA ARG A 33 9.19 29.76 28.73
C ARG A 33 9.00 28.44 29.48
N SER A 34 7.78 28.20 29.95
CA SER A 34 7.30 26.86 30.27
C SER A 34 7.55 25.95 29.06
N GLU A 35 8.01 24.72 29.29
CA GLU A 35 8.26 23.68 28.28
C GLU A 35 6.95 23.18 27.62
N ALA A 36 6.21 24.09 27.00
CA ALA A 36 4.94 23.83 26.36
C ALA A 36 5.16 23.07 25.04
N TRP A 37 4.35 22.04 24.81
CA TRP A 37 4.36 21.26 23.58
C TRP A 37 4.00 22.13 22.37
N VAL A 38 4.84 22.08 21.34
CA VAL A 38 4.52 22.63 20.02
C VAL A 38 4.00 21.51 19.15
N HIS A 39 2.81 21.67 18.58
CA HIS A 39 2.15 20.65 17.77
C HIS A 39 2.36 20.98 16.29
N VAL A 40 2.75 20.02 15.47
CA VAL A 40 3.03 20.23 14.04
C VAL A 40 2.23 19.25 13.20
N ALA A 41 1.42 19.77 12.28
CA ALA A 41 0.68 18.95 11.32
C ALA A 41 1.64 18.40 10.24
N VAL A 42 1.76 17.08 10.14
CA VAL A 42 2.66 16.39 9.22
C VAL A 42 1.89 15.63 8.14
N GLY A 43 2.33 15.78 6.89
CA GLY A 43 1.70 15.15 5.72
C GLY A 43 2.42 13.89 5.25
N ARG A 44 1.96 13.34 4.11
CA ARG A 44 2.56 12.18 3.43
C ARG A 44 3.87 12.47 2.69
N SER A 45 4.27 13.74 2.57
CA SER A 45 5.46 14.14 1.81
C SER A 45 6.55 14.64 2.77
N PRO A 46 7.61 13.85 3.02
CA PRO A 46 8.69 14.24 3.90
C PRO A 46 9.41 15.49 3.42
N GLU A 47 9.69 15.61 2.12
CA GLU A 47 10.40 16.74 1.52
C GLU A 47 9.77 18.10 1.89
N LYS A 48 8.43 18.17 1.82
CA LYS A 48 7.67 19.38 2.15
C LYS A 48 7.60 19.61 3.66
N THR A 49 7.43 18.53 4.42
CA THR A 49 7.17 18.58 5.87
C THR A 49 8.45 18.79 6.70
N LEU A 50 9.61 18.29 6.25
CA LEU A 50 10.89 18.51 6.91
C LEU A 50 11.28 19.99 6.91
N GLY A 51 10.94 20.73 5.85
CA GLY A 51 11.11 22.19 5.82
C GLY A 51 10.27 22.92 6.87
N LEU A 52 9.05 22.42 7.13
CA LEU A 52 8.17 22.91 8.20
C LEU A 52 8.80 22.64 9.58
N LEU A 53 9.22 21.40 9.83
CA LEU A 53 9.85 21.00 11.10
C LEU A 53 11.12 21.80 11.40
N ARG A 54 12.02 21.97 10.41
CA ARG A 54 13.22 22.81 10.54
C ARG A 54 12.88 24.26 10.90
N TRP A 55 11.82 24.80 10.32
CA TRP A 55 11.37 26.15 10.64
C TRP A 55 10.83 26.22 12.08
N THR A 56 9.99 25.26 12.48
CA THR A 56 9.43 25.18 13.83
C THR A 56 10.52 25.11 14.90
N LEU A 57 11.48 24.19 14.74
CA LEU A 57 12.58 24.02 15.71
C LEU A 57 13.43 25.30 15.85
N ARG A 58 13.75 25.95 14.73
CA ARG A 58 14.49 27.22 14.76
C ARG A 58 13.71 28.37 15.38
N ARG A 59 12.40 28.45 15.10
CA ARG A 59 11.54 29.57 15.54
C ARG A 59 11.18 29.49 17.01
N PHE A 60 10.83 28.30 17.49
CA PHE A 60 10.35 28.09 18.85
C PHE A 60 11.46 27.66 19.80
N GLN A 61 12.56 27.08 19.29
CA GLN A 61 13.65 26.54 20.13
C GLN A 61 13.08 25.62 21.23
N CYS A 62 12.14 24.76 20.83
CA CYS A 62 11.41 23.89 21.75
C CYS A 62 12.11 22.53 21.88
N GLY A 63 12.22 22.03 23.12
CA GLY A 63 12.72 20.68 23.42
C GLY A 63 11.67 19.57 23.28
N ARG A 64 10.38 19.93 23.13
CA ARG A 64 9.25 18.99 23.04
C ARG A 64 8.33 19.34 21.88
N ILE A 65 8.04 18.37 21.02
CA ILE A 65 7.22 18.54 19.81
C ILE A 65 6.24 17.37 19.65
N ALA A 66 5.00 17.65 19.31
CA ALA A 66 4.00 16.63 19.00
C ALA A 66 3.66 16.67 17.51
N LEU A 67 3.83 15.55 16.82
CA LEU A 67 3.54 15.41 15.39
C LEU A 67 2.11 14.93 15.21
N LEU A 68 1.28 15.72 14.52
CA LEU A 68 -0.12 15.39 14.23
C LEU A 68 -0.23 14.85 12.82
N HIS A 69 -0.69 13.62 12.68
CA HIS A 69 -0.96 13.01 11.39
C HIS A 69 -2.42 12.55 11.28
N VAL A 70 -3.03 12.80 10.13
CA VAL A 70 -4.35 12.25 9.80
C VAL A 70 -4.19 11.24 8.68
N HIS A 71 -4.49 9.99 8.99
CA HIS A 71 -4.63 8.93 8.01
C HIS A 71 -5.99 9.06 7.32
N GLN A 72 -5.96 9.36 6.02
CA GLN A 72 -7.15 9.37 5.17
C GLN A 72 -7.14 8.08 4.33
N PRO A 73 -7.95 7.07 4.66
CA PRO A 73 -8.00 5.82 3.90
C PRO A 73 -8.31 6.10 2.43
N SER A 74 -7.62 5.45 1.50
CA SER A 74 -7.91 5.67 0.08
C SER A 74 -9.33 5.17 -0.26
N PRO A 75 -10.19 6.00 -0.87
CA PRO A 75 -11.50 5.55 -1.34
C PRO A 75 -11.39 4.64 -2.57
N LEU A 76 -10.21 4.60 -3.19
CA LEU A 76 -9.91 3.85 -4.42
C LEU A 76 -8.81 2.83 -4.15
N ILE A 77 -9.08 1.57 -4.44
CA ILE A 77 -8.14 0.46 -4.29
C ILE A 77 -7.50 0.15 -5.65
N PRO A 78 -6.16 0.16 -5.74
CA PRO A 78 -5.45 -0.30 -6.92
C PRO A 78 -5.74 -1.78 -7.19
N THR A 79 -6.10 -2.12 -8.43
CA THR A 79 -6.29 -3.48 -8.91
C THR A 79 -5.29 -3.79 -10.01
N LEU A 80 -4.88 -5.05 -10.08
CA LEU A 80 -4.01 -5.57 -11.15
C LEU A 80 -4.77 -5.79 -12.47
N LEU A 81 -6.08 -5.52 -12.51
CA LEU A 81 -6.87 -5.62 -13.72
C LEU A 81 -6.56 -4.43 -14.64
N LEU A 82 -6.10 -4.76 -15.84
CA LEU A 82 -5.84 -3.84 -16.93
C LEU A 82 -7.15 -3.13 -17.28
N ASN A 83 -7.20 -1.81 -17.10
CA ASN A 83 -8.35 -1.03 -17.55
C ASN A 83 -8.18 -0.82 -19.07
N ILE A 84 -8.76 -1.71 -19.89
CA ILE A 84 -8.61 -1.73 -21.36
C ILE A 84 -9.07 -0.39 -22.00
N VAL A 85 -9.87 0.41 -21.29
CA VAL A 85 -10.51 1.63 -21.82
C VAL A 85 -9.67 2.89 -21.64
N VAL A 86 -8.66 2.90 -20.76
CA VAL A 86 -7.86 4.10 -20.50
C VAL A 86 -6.44 3.64 -20.28
N GLY A 87 -5.52 3.91 -21.22
CA GLY A 87 -4.12 3.43 -21.23
C GLY A 87 -3.26 3.84 -20.02
N SER A 88 -3.64 3.37 -18.84
CA SER A 88 -2.99 3.56 -17.54
C SER A 88 -2.92 2.21 -16.84
N SER A 89 -1.71 1.79 -16.50
CA SER A 89 -1.34 0.42 -16.14
C SER A 89 -1.85 -0.07 -14.77
N VAL A 90 -2.87 0.55 -14.16
CA VAL A 90 -3.47 0.13 -12.89
C VAL A 90 -4.94 0.56 -12.85
N GLY A 91 -5.88 -0.37 -12.91
CA GLY A 91 -7.30 -0.08 -12.67
C GLY A 91 -7.50 0.30 -11.20
N LYS A 92 -8.30 1.34 -10.90
CA LYS A 92 -8.68 1.70 -9.53
C LYS A 92 -10.17 1.44 -9.35
N ILE A 93 -10.54 0.65 -8.35
CA ILE A 93 -11.94 0.40 -8.01
C ILE A 93 -12.31 1.08 -6.69
N PRO A 94 -13.55 1.56 -6.51
CA PRO A 94 -14.03 2.04 -5.22
C PRO A 94 -13.92 0.97 -4.14
N ALA A 95 -13.56 1.35 -2.91
CA ALA A 95 -13.41 0.43 -1.80
C ALA A 95 -14.68 -0.39 -1.50
N GLY A 96 -15.87 0.18 -1.72
CA GLY A 96 -17.16 -0.53 -1.57
C GLY A 96 -17.45 -1.56 -2.66
N GLN A 97 -16.72 -1.54 -3.77
CA GLN A 97 -16.87 -2.50 -4.89
C GLN A 97 -15.77 -3.58 -4.88
N ALA A 98 -14.80 -3.47 -3.97
CA ALA A 98 -13.67 -4.39 -3.86
C ALA A 98 -14.01 -5.58 -2.93
N THR A 99 -13.30 -6.70 -3.12
CA THR A 99 -13.39 -7.83 -2.19
C THR A 99 -12.81 -7.45 -0.83
N GLU A 100 -13.40 -7.97 0.25
CA GLU A 100 -12.99 -7.65 1.61
C GLU A 100 -11.50 -7.94 1.87
N GLU A 101 -10.99 -9.07 1.35
CA GLU A 101 -9.58 -9.44 1.47
C GLU A 101 -8.64 -8.44 0.77
N LEU A 102 -9.04 -7.92 -0.39
CA LEU A 102 -8.27 -6.92 -1.13
C LEU A 102 -8.28 -5.57 -0.40
N VAL A 103 -9.43 -5.18 0.16
CA VAL A 103 -9.58 -3.97 1.00
C VAL A 103 -8.66 -4.06 2.23
N LEU A 104 -8.68 -5.18 2.94
CA LEU A 104 -7.87 -5.39 4.13
C LEU A 104 -6.37 -5.38 3.81
N SER A 105 -5.96 -6.07 2.75
CA SER A 105 -4.57 -6.08 2.28
C SER A 105 -4.08 -4.69 1.88
N HIS A 106 -4.89 -3.93 1.13
CA HIS A 106 -4.55 -2.58 0.73
C HIS A 106 -4.42 -1.62 1.92
N ARG A 107 -5.41 -1.63 2.83
CA ARG A 107 -5.39 -0.81 4.05
C ARG A 107 -4.19 -1.12 4.93
N LYS A 108 -3.79 -2.40 5.02
CA LYS A 108 -2.57 -2.79 5.74
C LYS A 108 -1.32 -2.17 5.10
N SER A 109 -1.18 -2.27 3.78
CA SER A 109 -0.07 -1.66 3.05
C SER A 109 -0.03 -0.14 3.19
N GLU A 110 -1.18 0.54 3.14
CA GLU A 110 -1.27 1.98 3.38
C GLU A 110 -0.79 2.36 4.79
N LYS A 111 -1.16 1.59 5.82
CA LYS A 111 -0.72 1.80 7.21
C LYS A 111 0.78 1.55 7.38
N GLU A 112 1.33 0.54 6.71
CA GLU A 112 2.77 0.28 6.72
C GLU A 112 3.57 1.42 6.08
N GLU A 113 3.10 1.95 4.94
CA GLU A 113 3.76 3.08 4.28
C GLU A 113 3.65 4.37 5.09
N MET A 114 2.48 4.61 5.70
CA MET A 114 2.31 5.69 6.67
C MET A 114 3.34 5.57 7.81
N ASN A 115 3.48 4.39 8.41
CA ASN A 115 4.41 4.19 9.53
C ASN A 115 5.86 4.48 9.13
N LYS A 116 6.30 4.11 7.93
CA LYS A 116 7.65 4.46 7.43
C LYS A 116 7.85 5.98 7.35
N ILE A 117 6.86 6.71 6.85
CA ILE A 117 6.91 8.18 6.76
C ILE A 117 6.95 8.79 8.17
N LEU A 118 6.14 8.30 9.11
CA LEU A 118 6.10 8.82 10.48
C LEU A 118 7.40 8.55 11.24
N LEU A 119 7.98 7.36 11.07
CA LEU A 119 9.31 7.03 11.60
C LEU A 119 10.40 7.95 11.04
N THR A 120 10.30 8.35 9.77
CA THR A 120 11.23 9.32 9.18
C THR A 120 11.17 10.67 9.91
N TYR A 121 9.98 11.13 10.30
CA TYR A 121 9.83 12.36 11.08
C TYR A 121 10.34 12.24 12.51
N LEU A 122 10.09 11.10 13.17
CA LEU A 122 10.62 10.84 14.52
C LEU A 122 12.15 10.78 14.50
N ALA A 123 12.75 10.10 13.52
CA ALA A 123 14.20 10.05 13.33
C ALA A 123 14.80 11.44 13.10
N PHE A 124 14.12 12.29 12.32
CA PHE A 124 14.52 13.68 12.14
C PHE A 124 14.51 14.46 13.46
N CYS A 125 13.46 14.32 14.28
CA CYS A 125 13.37 15.00 15.58
C CYS A 125 14.41 14.49 16.58
N HIS A 126 14.67 13.18 16.59
CA HIS A 126 15.70 12.56 17.43
C HIS A 126 17.10 13.10 17.08
N ARG A 127 17.46 13.18 15.79
CA ARG A 127 18.72 13.79 15.33
C ARG A 127 18.84 15.27 15.71
N ALA A 128 17.72 15.96 15.82
CA ALA A 128 17.66 17.36 16.26
C ALA A 128 17.66 17.51 17.79
N GLN A 129 17.77 16.41 18.56
CA GLN A 129 17.77 16.41 20.03
C GLN A 129 16.47 16.96 20.65
N VAL A 130 15.32 16.60 20.06
CA VAL A 130 13.98 17.05 20.51
C VAL A 130 13.13 15.84 20.91
N GLN A 131 12.44 15.92 22.04
CA GLN A 131 11.46 14.92 22.46
C GLN A 131 10.23 15.01 21.55
N ALA A 132 10.05 14.01 20.68
CA ALA A 132 8.92 13.95 19.75
C ALA A 132 7.88 12.91 20.17
N THR A 133 6.61 13.28 20.20
CA THR A 133 5.47 12.36 20.30
C THR A 133 4.67 12.37 19.00
N LEU A 134 3.94 11.30 18.75
CA LEU A 134 3.16 11.12 17.54
C LEU A 134 1.69 10.94 17.90
N LEU A 135 0.83 11.76 17.31
CA LEU A 135 -0.62 11.72 17.46
C LEU A 135 -1.23 11.41 16.08
N VAL A 136 -1.84 10.24 15.94
CA VAL A 136 -2.44 9.78 14.66
C VAL A 136 -3.93 9.58 14.85
N THR A 137 -4.73 10.03 13.89
CA THR A 137 -6.15 9.70 13.80
C THR A 137 -6.52 9.29 12.38
N GLU A 138 -7.57 8.48 12.24
CA GLU A 138 -8.11 8.05 10.94
C GLU A 138 -9.37 8.89 10.65
N ASN A 139 -9.40 9.58 9.51
CA ASN A 139 -10.54 10.43 9.14
C ASN A 139 -10.61 10.64 7.62
N ASP A 140 -11.82 10.64 7.06
CA ASP A 140 -12.09 10.88 5.64
C ASP A 140 -11.70 12.29 5.21
N GLN A 141 -11.75 13.27 6.13
CA GLN A 141 -11.33 14.64 5.88
C GLN A 141 -10.17 15.02 6.79
N ILE A 142 -9.06 15.46 6.18
CA ILE A 142 -7.83 15.83 6.91
C ILE A 142 -8.09 16.94 7.93
N HIS A 143 -8.95 17.90 7.59
CA HIS A 143 -9.20 19.04 8.47
C HIS A 143 -10.01 18.64 9.71
N ASP A 144 -11.03 17.82 9.55
CA ASP A 144 -11.80 17.29 10.68
C ASP A 144 -10.93 16.42 11.60
N GLY A 145 -10.03 15.62 11.02
CA GLY A 145 -9.08 14.82 11.80
C GLY A 145 -8.13 15.67 12.64
N ILE A 146 -7.58 16.75 12.08
CA ILE A 146 -6.73 17.67 12.85
C ILE A 146 -7.54 18.42 13.91
N LEU A 147 -8.78 18.86 13.62
CA LEU A 147 -9.66 19.50 14.60
C LEU A 147 -10.00 18.56 15.76
N ALA A 148 -10.25 17.27 15.47
CA ALA A 148 -10.47 16.25 16.49
C ALA A 148 -9.23 16.10 17.39
N LEU A 149 -8.03 16.03 16.81
CA LEU A 149 -6.78 15.97 17.57
C LEU A 149 -6.55 17.22 18.43
N VAL A 150 -6.85 18.40 17.90
CA VAL A 150 -6.71 19.68 18.61
C VAL A 150 -7.61 19.74 19.83
N ASN A 151 -8.87 19.33 19.68
CA ASN A 151 -9.83 19.28 20.79
C ASN A 151 -9.47 18.21 21.82
N GLN A 152 -9.17 16.99 21.36
CA GLN A 152 -8.90 15.85 22.24
C GLN A 152 -7.67 16.05 23.12
N HIS A 153 -6.61 16.66 22.59
CA HIS A 153 -5.33 16.83 23.29
C HIS A 153 -5.12 18.26 23.82
N GLY A 154 -6.12 19.14 23.71
CA GLY A 154 -6.01 20.52 24.19
C GLY A 154 -4.85 21.28 23.53
N VAL A 155 -4.70 21.18 22.22
CA VAL A 155 -3.57 21.74 21.49
C VAL A 155 -3.60 23.27 21.52
N THR A 156 -2.65 23.87 22.23
CA THR A 156 -2.55 25.33 22.37
C THR A 156 -1.74 26.00 21.27
N LYS A 157 -0.76 25.30 20.69
CA LYS A 157 0.10 25.81 19.61
C LYS A 157 0.20 24.81 18.48
N LEU A 158 -0.37 25.15 17.33
CA LEU A 158 -0.37 24.34 16.12
C LEU A 158 0.43 25.01 15.01
N VAL A 159 1.31 24.28 14.36
CA VAL A 159 2.05 24.72 13.17
C VAL A 159 1.66 23.86 11.98
N MET A 160 1.29 24.51 10.89
CA MET A 160 0.78 23.83 9.69
C MET A 160 1.33 24.43 8.40
N GLY A 161 1.58 23.55 7.43
CA GLY A 161 2.01 23.94 6.10
C GLY A 161 0.83 24.45 5.28
N SER A 162 0.98 25.62 4.65
CA SER A 162 -0.01 26.15 3.71
C SER A 162 0.69 26.87 2.55
N THR A 163 -0.06 27.21 1.50
CA THR A 163 0.44 28.06 0.41
C THR A 163 -0.07 29.50 0.58
N PRO A 164 0.70 30.51 0.14
CA PRO A 164 0.33 31.92 0.31
C PRO A 164 -1.05 32.26 -0.27
N ASP A 165 -1.37 31.73 -1.46
CA ASP A 165 -2.66 31.99 -2.12
C ASP A 165 -3.88 31.59 -1.28
N HIS A 166 -3.75 30.54 -0.46
CA HIS A 166 -4.83 30.03 0.41
C HIS A 166 -4.90 30.77 1.75
N CYS A 167 -3.83 31.47 2.15
CA CYS A 167 -3.80 32.27 3.38
C CYS A 167 -4.24 33.72 3.15
N PHE A 168 -3.97 34.30 1.97
CA PHE A 168 -4.21 35.73 1.70
C PHE A 168 -5.50 36.01 0.92
N LYS A 169 -6.05 35.03 0.20
CA LYS A 169 -7.35 35.16 -0.50
C LYS A 169 -8.44 34.49 0.34
N LEU A 170 -8.75 35.06 1.50
CA LEU A 170 -9.99 34.75 2.24
C LEU A 170 -11.20 35.33 1.50
N LYS A 171 -11.40 34.93 0.24
CA LYS A 171 -12.76 34.81 -0.32
C LYS A 171 -13.34 33.53 0.27
N PRO A 172 -14.67 33.45 0.52
CA PRO A 172 -15.32 32.28 1.12
C PRO A 172 -15.37 31.11 0.13
N SER A 173 -14.21 30.56 -0.20
CA SER A 173 -14.03 29.49 -1.17
C SER A 173 -13.27 28.37 -0.50
N TYR A 174 -14.01 27.32 -0.12
CA TYR A 174 -13.70 25.88 0.07
C TYR A 174 -12.24 25.39 0.23
N GLY A 175 -11.33 26.17 0.83
CA GLY A 175 -9.99 25.72 1.19
C GLY A 175 -9.97 25.07 2.59
N LYS A 176 -9.24 23.96 2.74
CA LYS A 176 -9.01 23.26 4.02
C LYS A 176 -8.44 24.19 5.11
N GLU A 177 -7.73 25.25 4.71
CA GLU A 177 -7.17 26.27 5.60
C GLU A 177 -8.21 27.25 6.12
N SER A 178 -9.18 27.63 5.28
CA SER A 178 -10.29 28.51 5.69
C SER A 178 -11.22 27.82 6.69
N LEU A 179 -11.39 26.49 6.56
CA LEU A 179 -12.17 25.68 7.51
C LEU A 179 -11.43 25.56 8.85
N MET A 180 -10.10 25.39 8.82
CA MET A 180 -9.28 25.38 10.03
C MET A 180 -9.35 26.68 10.82
N VAL A 181 -9.21 27.81 10.14
CA VAL A 181 -9.23 29.12 10.80
C VAL A 181 -10.58 29.39 11.49
N ARG A 182 -11.67 28.97 10.85
CA ARG A 182 -13.03 29.18 11.36
C ARG A 182 -13.41 28.21 12.47
N ASN A 183 -13.05 26.94 12.34
CA ASN A 183 -13.55 25.88 13.21
C ASN A 183 -12.58 25.49 14.33
N ALA A 184 -11.32 25.94 14.27
CA ALA A 184 -10.37 25.64 15.33
C ALA A 184 -10.73 26.39 16.63
N PRO A 185 -10.61 25.74 17.80
CA PRO A 185 -10.96 26.34 19.08
C PRO A 185 -10.23 27.66 19.35
N ALA A 186 -10.89 28.58 20.05
CA ALA A 186 -10.34 29.90 20.36
C ALA A 186 -9.02 29.84 21.15
N PHE A 187 -8.82 28.79 21.97
CA PHE A 187 -7.60 28.60 22.75
C PHE A 187 -6.36 28.20 21.92
N CYS A 188 -6.53 27.83 20.65
CA CYS A 188 -5.47 27.28 19.81
C CYS A 188 -4.82 28.37 18.93
N GLU A 189 -3.56 28.68 19.15
CA GLU A 189 -2.77 29.55 18.27
C GLU A 189 -2.28 28.75 17.06
N ILE A 190 -2.51 29.24 15.83
CA ILE A 190 -2.20 28.50 14.60
C ILE A 190 -1.20 29.27 13.73
N TRP A 191 -0.08 28.63 13.40
CA TRP A 191 0.99 29.18 12.58
C TRP A 191 1.00 28.57 11.18
N PHE A 192 0.90 29.41 10.16
CA PHE A 192 0.94 29.02 8.76
C PHE A 192 2.31 29.29 8.16
N VAL A 193 2.91 28.26 7.55
CA VAL A 193 4.29 28.28 7.05
C VAL A 193 4.35 27.72 5.64
N TRP A 194 5.14 28.33 4.76
CA TRP A 194 5.39 27.86 3.40
C TRP A 194 6.86 27.91 3.07
N ARG A 195 7.40 26.79 2.55
CA ARG A 195 8.81 26.67 2.13
C ARG A 195 9.79 27.19 3.21
N GLY A 196 9.51 26.88 4.48
CA GLY A 196 10.33 27.29 5.61
C GLY A 196 10.27 28.79 5.95
N ARG A 197 9.21 29.50 5.53
CA ARG A 197 8.93 30.90 5.87
C ARG A 197 7.55 31.03 6.49
N HIS A 198 7.47 31.82 7.57
CA HIS A 198 6.20 32.19 8.19
C HIS A 198 5.37 33.05 7.24
N ILE A 199 4.09 32.74 7.13
CA ILE A 199 3.13 33.48 6.32
C ILE A 199 2.23 34.32 7.23
N TRP A 200 1.55 33.65 8.15
CA TRP A 200 0.47 34.23 8.97
C TRP A 200 0.26 33.42 10.24
N THR A 201 -0.28 34.05 11.29
CA THR A 201 -0.64 33.41 12.55
C THR A 201 -2.07 33.80 12.93
N ARG A 202 -2.87 32.82 13.33
CA ARG A 202 -4.13 33.03 14.04
C ARG A 202 -3.84 33.06 15.53
N GLU A 203 -4.05 34.20 16.17
CA GLU A 203 -3.85 34.36 17.60
C GLU A 203 -4.90 33.57 18.41
N ALA A 204 -4.51 33.06 19.57
CA ALA A 204 -5.44 32.46 20.51
C ALA A 204 -6.25 33.57 21.20
N SER A 205 -7.58 33.44 21.21
CA SER A 205 -8.48 34.38 21.88
C SER A 205 -8.90 33.85 23.24
N SER A 206 -8.72 34.66 24.29
CA SER A 206 -9.05 34.32 25.68
C SER A 206 -10.52 34.60 26.05
N VAL A 207 -11.34 35.07 25.11
CA VAL A 207 -12.72 35.54 25.38
C VAL A 207 -13.70 34.75 24.52
N THR A 208 -14.62 34.04 25.17
CA THR A 208 -15.84 33.53 24.55
C THR A 208 -16.77 34.71 24.27
N ASP A 209 -16.53 35.43 23.17
CA ASP A 209 -17.50 36.41 22.68
C ASP A 209 -17.93 36.01 21.27
N ASN A 210 -19.21 35.61 21.16
CA ASN A 210 -19.88 35.28 19.90
C ASN A 210 -20.15 36.56 19.09
N ARG A 211 -19.08 37.21 18.63
CA ARG A 211 -19.17 38.25 17.61
C ARG A 211 -18.14 37.98 16.53
N ILE A 212 -18.63 37.72 15.33
CA ILE A 212 -17.87 37.72 14.09
C ILE A 212 -17.21 39.11 13.99
N GLN A 213 -15.95 39.21 14.38
CA GLN A 213 -15.10 40.35 14.09
C GLN A 213 -14.10 39.91 13.03
N ASP A 214 -14.10 40.64 11.92
CA ASP A 214 -13.07 40.55 10.89
C ASP A 214 -11.71 40.85 11.53
N ASP A 215 -10.93 39.78 11.79
CA ASP A 215 -9.59 39.90 12.34
C ASP A 215 -8.69 40.65 11.34
N VAL A 216 -8.26 41.84 11.79
CA VAL A 216 -7.35 42.73 11.07
C VAL A 216 -6.01 42.03 10.85
N MET A 217 -5.64 41.81 9.59
CA MET A 217 -4.28 41.36 9.23
C MET A 217 -3.23 42.32 9.80
N THR A 218 -2.39 41.85 10.73
CA THR A 218 -1.09 42.48 11.02
C THR A 218 -0.16 42.31 9.80
N THR A 219 -0.31 43.19 8.83
CA THR A 219 0.45 43.25 7.59
C THR A 219 1.87 43.79 7.84
N LYS A 220 2.81 42.93 8.23
CA LYS A 220 4.22 43.13 7.83
C LYS A 220 4.39 42.55 6.43
N ARG A 221 4.26 43.44 5.44
CA ARG A 221 4.33 43.20 3.99
C ARG A 221 5.68 42.57 3.61
N ILE A 222 5.77 41.24 3.47
CA ILE A 222 6.88 40.61 2.74
C ILE A 222 6.46 40.54 1.27
N ARG A 223 6.98 41.44 0.43
CA ARG A 223 6.79 41.39 -1.02
C ARG A 223 7.46 40.13 -1.57
N PHE A 224 6.69 39.29 -2.26
CA PHE A 224 7.24 38.30 -3.19
C PHE A 224 7.08 38.84 -4.62
N THR A 225 8.18 39.03 -5.32
CA THR A 225 8.19 39.35 -6.76
C THR A 225 8.00 38.06 -7.57
N PRO A 226 7.07 38.02 -8.54
CA PRO A 226 6.90 36.87 -9.41
C PRO A 226 7.76 37.03 -10.68
N TYR A 227 8.79 36.22 -10.83
CA TYR A 227 9.45 35.91 -12.10
C TYR A 227 9.81 34.43 -12.00
N GLY A 228 9.44 33.53 -12.91
CA GLY A 228 9.41 33.62 -14.36
C GLY A 228 10.36 32.52 -14.84
N ASN A 229 9.85 31.54 -15.59
CA ASN A 229 10.61 30.38 -16.07
C ASN A 229 11.93 30.78 -16.73
N LYS A 230 13.06 30.24 -16.23
CA LYS A 230 14.24 29.97 -17.04
C LYS A 230 15.02 28.79 -16.45
N VAL A 231 15.23 27.80 -17.29
CA VAL A 231 16.23 26.74 -17.14
C VAL A 231 17.58 27.38 -17.47
N GLU A 232 18.55 27.34 -16.55
CA GLU A 232 19.92 26.85 -16.78
C GLU A 232 20.78 26.89 -15.51
N SER A 233 21.89 26.17 -15.64
CA SER A 233 22.86 25.60 -14.70
C SER A 233 23.80 26.58 -13.99
N VAL A 234 24.81 26.02 -13.30
CA VAL A 234 26.02 26.60 -12.65
C VAL A 234 25.90 26.55 -11.12
N LEU A 235 26.33 25.44 -10.50
CA LEU A 235 27.69 25.07 -10.04
C LEU A 235 28.01 25.61 -8.63
N ASP A 236 28.21 24.64 -7.75
CA ASP A 236 29.31 24.54 -6.78
C ASP A 236 29.53 25.69 -5.77
N GLU A 237 29.17 25.41 -4.52
CA GLU A 237 29.84 26.03 -3.36
C GLU A 237 29.89 25.03 -2.20
N GLY A 238 30.97 24.24 -2.17
CA GLY A 238 31.71 23.99 -0.93
C GLY A 238 31.25 22.86 -0.02
N TYR A 239 31.38 21.61 -0.48
CA TYR A 239 31.56 20.47 0.42
C TYR A 239 33.00 20.51 0.97
N ILE A 240 33.17 20.62 2.29
CA ILE A 240 34.38 20.16 2.98
C ILE A 240 34.02 18.90 3.75
N THR A 241 34.46 17.78 3.18
CA THR A 241 34.58 16.48 3.83
C THR A 241 35.67 16.55 4.90
N TYR A 242 35.31 16.30 6.16
CA TYR A 242 36.23 15.74 7.13
C TYR A 242 35.89 14.27 7.30
N GLN A 243 36.73 13.41 6.72
CA GLN A 243 36.91 12.05 7.20
C GLN A 243 37.67 12.13 8.53
N ALA A 244 37.07 11.61 9.59
CA ALA A 244 37.79 11.10 10.74
C ALA A 244 37.14 9.77 11.12
N SER A 245 37.83 8.68 10.80
CA SER A 245 37.60 7.36 11.36
C SER A 245 38.08 7.37 12.81
N ILE A 246 37.18 7.19 13.79
CA ILE A 246 37.50 6.53 15.06
C ILE A 246 36.31 5.63 15.42
N MET A 247 36.59 4.33 15.53
CA MET A 247 35.75 3.36 16.22
C MET A 247 35.84 3.61 17.73
N ALA A 248 34.71 3.63 18.43
CA ALA A 248 34.56 3.09 19.77
C ALA A 248 33.09 3.14 20.20
N ASP A 249 32.63 1.99 20.68
CA ASP A 249 31.32 1.72 21.24
C ASP A 249 31.01 2.59 22.47
N LEU A 250 29.74 3.02 22.60
CA LEU A 250 29.14 3.39 23.88
C LEU A 250 27.68 2.91 23.88
N ASN A 251 27.48 1.73 24.49
CA ASN A 251 26.18 1.27 24.94
C ASN A 251 25.70 2.17 26.09
N LEU A 252 24.43 2.57 25.99
CA LEU A 252 23.64 3.22 27.03
C LEU A 252 23.29 2.21 28.12
N ASP A 253 23.58 2.54 29.37
CA ASP A 253 22.86 1.98 30.52
C ASP A 253 21.56 2.76 30.74
N ILE A 254 20.46 2.01 30.72
CA ILE A 254 19.11 2.42 31.10
C ILE A 254 18.84 1.83 32.49
N VAL A 255 18.49 2.70 33.44
CA VAL A 255 17.83 2.34 34.70
C VAL A 255 16.38 1.92 34.40
N PRO A 256 15.85 0.92 35.13
CA PRO A 256 14.57 1.16 35.80
C PRO A 256 14.54 0.65 37.25
N GLY A 257 13.73 1.31 38.08
CA GLY A 257 13.60 1.06 39.51
C GLY A 257 12.52 0.04 39.91
N ASN A 258 12.66 -0.36 41.19
CA ASN A 258 11.69 -0.86 42.18
C ASN A 258 10.66 -1.94 41.80
N ASP A 259 10.78 -3.12 42.42
CA ASP A 259 9.86 -3.57 43.48
C ASP A 259 10.33 -4.89 44.15
N GLY A 260 10.20 -4.95 45.48
CA GLY A 260 9.76 -6.15 46.20
C GLY A 260 10.77 -7.20 46.70
N LEU A 261 11.19 -7.03 47.96
CA LEU A 261 11.07 -8.03 49.05
C LEU A 261 12.29 -8.92 49.45
N ASN A 262 12.61 -8.81 50.74
CA ASN A 262 13.33 -9.71 51.69
C ASN A 262 14.86 -9.75 51.75
N ASP A 263 15.39 -8.84 52.58
CA ASP A 263 15.96 -9.14 53.91
C ASP A 263 16.86 -10.37 54.02
N TYR A 264 18.18 -10.17 53.96
CA TYR A 264 19.20 -10.67 54.87
C TYR A 264 20.52 -9.95 54.51
N ASN A 265 21.23 -9.43 55.53
CA ASN A 265 22.53 -8.74 55.49
C ASN A 265 22.51 -7.19 55.42
N ALA A 266 21.77 -6.58 56.34
CA ALA A 266 22.11 -5.26 56.87
C ALA A 266 22.97 -5.40 58.14
N LEU A 267 24.18 -5.94 58.01
CA LEU A 267 25.15 -6.02 59.13
C LEU A 267 26.57 -6.31 58.64
N GLU A 268 27.07 -5.60 57.62
CA GLU A 268 28.52 -5.65 57.30
C GLU A 268 29.01 -4.42 56.51
N ALA A 269 28.42 -3.25 56.77
CA ALA A 269 28.87 -1.97 56.22
C ALA A 269 29.22 -0.94 57.32
N ARG A 270 29.82 -1.41 58.42
CA ARG A 270 30.32 -0.53 59.49
C ARG A 270 31.72 -0.83 60.03
N GLU A 271 32.50 -1.67 59.35
CA GLU A 271 33.89 -1.95 59.74
C GLU A 271 34.84 -1.89 58.54
N CYS A 272 34.99 -0.70 57.94
CA CYS A 272 36.06 -0.47 56.96
C CYS A 272 36.63 0.97 57.00
N ASN A 273 36.54 1.65 58.15
CA ASN A 273 37.15 2.97 58.36
C ASN A 273 37.91 3.08 59.68
N HIS A 274 38.64 2.02 60.08
CA HIS A 274 39.51 2.08 61.25
C HIS A 274 40.90 1.44 61.08
N PHE A 275 41.41 1.33 59.85
CA PHE A 275 42.77 0.82 59.61
C PHE A 275 43.49 1.52 58.45
N TYR A 276 43.33 2.84 58.34
CA TYR A 276 44.12 3.68 57.43
C TYR A 276 44.66 4.96 58.09
N ASN A 277 44.77 4.94 59.42
CA ASN A 277 45.41 6.01 60.20
C ASN A 277 46.25 5.44 61.35
N MET A 278 47.17 4.53 61.03
CA MET A 278 48.37 4.33 61.84
C MET A 278 49.58 4.71 61.00
N GLY A 279 49.68 6.01 60.77
CA GLY A 279 50.89 6.64 60.29
C GLY A 279 52.02 6.38 61.28
N ILE A 280 53.19 6.19 60.71
CA ILE A 280 54.53 6.15 61.29
C ILE A 280 54.69 7.24 62.37
N ALA A 281 54.35 6.90 63.60
CA ALA A 281 54.71 7.60 64.81
C ALA A 281 54.91 6.52 65.88
N ASN A 282 55.99 6.61 66.64
CA ASN A 282 56.42 5.69 67.71
C ASN A 282 57.33 4.53 67.28
N TRP A 283 58.34 4.80 66.44
CA TRP A 283 59.58 4.00 66.46
C TRP A 283 60.68 4.60 67.34
N ARG A 284 60.51 5.83 67.85
CA ARG A 284 61.43 6.42 68.84
C ARG A 284 61.16 5.95 70.27
N ASP A 285 59.93 5.51 70.57
CA ASP A 285 59.56 5.10 71.93
C ASP A 285 59.91 3.64 72.23
N ALA A 286 59.95 2.76 71.20
CA ALA A 286 60.39 1.37 71.34
C ALA A 286 61.91 1.23 71.50
N GLU A 287 62.69 2.20 71.01
CA GLU A 287 64.15 2.26 71.20
C GLU A 287 64.53 2.77 72.60
N THR A 288 63.64 3.54 73.24
CA THR A 288 63.80 3.95 74.65
C THR A 288 63.35 2.89 75.66
N GLU A 289 62.34 2.06 75.37
CA GLU A 289 61.93 0.99 76.30
C GLU A 289 62.91 -0.19 76.35
N LEU A 290 63.56 -0.55 75.25
CA LEU A 290 64.60 -1.60 75.25
C LEU A 290 65.91 -1.16 75.93
N ASN A 291 66.23 0.15 75.87
CA ASN A 291 67.43 0.70 76.51
C ASN A 291 67.23 1.01 78.00
N SER A 292 65.99 1.07 78.50
CA SER A 292 65.73 1.33 79.94
C SER A 292 65.78 0.08 80.83
N THR A 293 65.67 -1.12 80.25
CA THR A 293 65.56 -2.38 81.02
C THR A 293 66.89 -3.15 81.15
N PHE A 294 68.00 -2.65 80.60
CA PHE A 294 69.27 -3.40 80.59
C PHE A 294 70.36 -2.87 81.53
N TRP A 295 70.21 -1.67 82.11
CA TRP A 295 71.19 -1.15 83.08
C TRP A 295 70.49 -0.36 84.19
N SER A 296 70.03 -1.05 85.24
CA SER A 296 69.94 -0.48 86.59
C SER A 296 69.80 -1.60 87.64
N ASP A 297 70.67 -1.52 88.64
CA ASP A 297 70.75 -2.26 89.91
C ASP A 297 71.19 -3.73 89.92
N SER A 298 72.51 -3.93 90.10
CA SER A 298 73.00 -4.50 91.38
C SER A 298 74.51 -4.37 91.53
N SER A 299 74.91 -3.59 92.53
CA SER A 299 76.24 -3.59 93.14
C SER A 299 76.36 -4.80 94.05
N VAL A 300 77.18 -5.80 93.72
CA VAL A 300 77.78 -6.72 94.71
C VAL A 300 79.19 -7.14 94.29
N HIS A 301 80.14 -6.82 95.18
CA HIS A 301 81.49 -7.36 95.43
C HIS A 301 82.31 -8.04 94.33
N MET A 302 83.53 -7.52 94.20
CA MET A 302 84.65 -8.10 93.47
C MET A 302 85.53 -8.94 94.41
N GLU A 303 85.68 -10.23 94.11
CA GLU A 303 86.89 -11.06 94.32
C GLU A 303 86.56 -12.46 93.76
N THR A 304 87.09 -12.95 92.63
CA THR A 304 88.48 -13.35 92.45
C THR A 304 88.69 -13.83 91.00
N VAL A 305 89.81 -13.42 90.38
CA VAL A 305 90.70 -14.23 89.52
C VAL A 305 90.14 -14.78 88.18
N GLN A 306 90.47 -14.13 87.06
CA GLN A 306 91.43 -14.66 86.06
C GLN A 306 91.69 -13.65 84.91
N LEU A 307 92.97 -13.50 84.58
CA LEU A 307 93.51 -12.69 83.49
C LEU A 307 92.98 -13.14 82.12
N TYR A 308 92.02 -12.40 81.58
CA TYR A 308 91.92 -12.08 80.16
C TYR A 308 91.88 -10.55 80.08
N SER A 309 92.66 -9.93 79.18
CA SER A 309 92.75 -8.46 79.13
C SER A 309 91.33 -7.89 79.01
N THR A 310 90.94 -7.02 79.95
CA THR A 310 89.64 -6.35 79.99
C THR A 310 89.32 -5.65 78.66
N GLU A 311 90.35 -5.24 77.91
CA GLU A 311 90.24 -4.68 76.56
C GLU A 311 89.79 -5.70 75.50
N THR A 312 90.18 -6.98 75.61
CA THR A 312 89.75 -8.03 74.67
C THR A 312 88.28 -8.42 74.86
N LEU A 313 87.77 -8.42 76.09
CA LEU A 313 86.37 -8.71 76.37
C LEU A 313 85.46 -7.56 75.90
N ASP A 314 85.84 -6.31 76.17
CA ASP A 314 85.11 -5.12 75.70
C ASP A 314 85.07 -5.03 74.16
N ARG A 315 86.18 -5.36 73.48
CA ARG A 315 86.23 -5.47 72.02
C ARG A 315 85.29 -6.55 71.49
N ASN A 316 85.30 -7.74 72.08
CA ASN A 316 84.44 -8.85 71.66
C ASN A 316 82.95 -8.54 71.91
N ILE A 317 82.60 -7.87 73.02
CA ILE A 317 81.22 -7.45 73.29
C ILE A 317 80.77 -6.41 72.26
N LYS A 318 81.60 -5.41 71.94
CA LYS A 318 81.29 -4.42 70.90
C LYS A 318 81.12 -5.05 69.52
N GLU A 319 81.94 -6.03 69.17
CA GLU A 319 81.84 -6.78 67.92
C GLU A 319 80.53 -7.58 67.85
N VAL A 320 80.20 -8.34 68.89
CA VAL A 320 78.94 -9.08 68.99
C VAL A 320 77.72 -8.14 68.98
N MET A 321 77.81 -6.97 69.62
CA MET A 321 76.76 -5.97 69.59
C MET A 321 76.56 -5.38 68.19
N MET A 322 77.63 -5.06 67.46
CA MET A 322 77.54 -4.58 66.08
C MET A 322 76.99 -5.64 65.14
N GLU A 323 77.37 -6.91 65.31
CA GLU A 323 76.84 -8.04 64.53
C GLU A 323 75.35 -8.30 64.84
N ALA A 324 74.96 -8.26 66.12
CA ALA A 324 73.56 -8.36 66.54
C ALA A 324 72.72 -7.19 66.01
N GLU A 325 73.27 -5.97 66.02
CA GLU A 325 72.60 -4.80 65.46
C GLU A 325 72.50 -4.86 63.93
N GLY A 326 73.53 -5.37 63.24
CA GLY A 326 73.52 -5.65 61.80
C GLY A 326 72.44 -6.67 61.44
N SER A 327 72.40 -7.80 62.15
CA SER A 327 71.40 -8.86 61.97
C SER A 327 69.97 -8.36 62.23
N ARG A 328 69.79 -7.49 63.25
CA ARG A 328 68.50 -6.85 63.54
C ARG A 328 68.04 -5.95 62.39
N LYS A 329 68.95 -5.17 61.78
CA LYS A 329 68.64 -4.31 60.63
C LYS A 329 68.29 -5.13 59.40
N GLU A 330 69.00 -6.22 59.14
CA GLU A 330 68.70 -7.15 58.04
C GLU A 330 67.34 -7.84 58.21
N ALA A 331 67.03 -8.31 59.42
CA ALA A 331 65.73 -8.90 59.72
C ALA A 331 64.56 -7.90 59.55
N LEU A 332 64.77 -6.63 59.90
CA LEU A 332 63.78 -5.57 59.69
C LEU A 332 63.53 -5.32 58.19
N VAL A 333 64.60 -5.25 57.39
CA VAL A 333 64.48 -5.07 55.93
C VAL A 333 63.74 -6.26 55.30
N GLU A 334 64.04 -7.49 55.73
CA GLU A 334 63.37 -8.68 55.22
C GLU A 334 61.89 -8.74 55.62
N LEU A 335 61.55 -8.31 56.84
CA LEU A 335 60.16 -8.17 57.28
C LEU A 335 59.39 -7.16 56.42
N LEU A 336 59.99 -6.00 56.13
CA LEU A 336 59.38 -5.00 55.26
C LEU A 336 59.12 -5.53 53.84
N LYS A 337 60.09 -6.26 53.25
CA LYS A 337 59.89 -6.92 51.96
C LYS A 337 58.76 -7.94 51.98
N ARG A 338 58.66 -8.76 53.04
CA ARG A 338 57.55 -9.73 53.21
C ARG A 338 56.19 -9.03 53.32
N LYS A 339 56.13 -7.92 54.05
CA LYS A 339 54.89 -7.14 54.20
C LYS A 339 54.46 -6.52 52.87
N GLU A 340 55.41 -6.06 52.05
CA GLU A 340 55.15 -5.57 50.70
C GLU A 340 54.61 -6.69 49.79
N THR A 341 55.25 -7.86 49.78
CA THR A 341 54.77 -8.99 48.97
C THR A 341 53.43 -9.55 49.45
N GLU A 342 53.16 -9.57 50.75
CA GLU A 342 51.85 -9.91 51.31
C GLU A 342 50.77 -8.93 50.85
N SER A 343 51.07 -7.62 50.83
CA SER A 343 50.19 -6.59 50.31
C SER A 343 49.91 -6.79 48.81
N ASP A 344 50.94 -7.10 48.02
CA ASP A 344 50.79 -7.38 46.58
C ASP A 344 49.96 -8.64 46.32
N ILE A 345 50.19 -9.72 47.08
CA ILE A 345 49.40 -10.96 47.00
C ILE A 345 47.93 -10.66 47.36
N ALA A 346 47.67 -9.89 48.41
CA ALA A 346 46.30 -9.49 48.79
C ALA A 346 45.61 -8.66 47.69
N SER A 347 46.35 -7.73 47.07
CA SER A 347 45.85 -6.92 45.94
C SER A 347 45.50 -7.79 44.72
N THR A 348 46.40 -8.70 44.33
CA THR A 348 46.15 -9.62 43.21
C THR A 348 44.98 -10.57 43.47
N PHE A 349 44.82 -11.06 44.70
CA PHE A 349 43.70 -11.90 45.10
C PHE A 349 42.36 -11.15 45.04
N ASN A 350 42.32 -9.90 45.48
CA ASN A 350 41.12 -9.06 45.36
C ASN A 350 40.76 -8.81 43.89
N ARG A 351 41.76 -8.56 43.03
CA ARG A 351 41.55 -8.43 41.59
C ARG A 351 41.02 -9.72 40.95
N ALA A 352 41.52 -10.88 41.39
CA ALA A 352 41.02 -12.19 40.94
C ALA A 352 39.55 -12.40 41.34
N LYS A 353 39.18 -12.06 42.58
CA LYS A 353 37.78 -12.13 43.06
C LYS A 353 36.83 -11.27 42.25
N VAL A 354 37.21 -10.03 41.94
CA VAL A 354 36.40 -9.13 41.11
C VAL A 354 36.24 -9.70 39.70
N SER A 355 37.31 -10.23 39.12
CA SER A 355 37.26 -10.90 37.81
C SER A 355 36.37 -12.15 37.80
N ASP A 356 36.39 -12.95 38.87
CA ASP A 356 35.54 -14.14 39.00
C ASP A 356 34.06 -13.79 39.14
N PHE A 357 33.74 -12.71 39.85
CA PHE A 357 32.38 -12.20 39.93
C PHE A 357 31.88 -11.74 38.55
N ALA A 358 32.68 -10.94 37.83
CA ALA A 358 32.36 -10.47 36.49
C ALA A 358 32.12 -11.65 35.52
N ARG A 359 32.98 -12.67 35.55
CA ARG A 359 32.83 -13.89 34.74
C ARG A 359 31.54 -14.65 35.06
N LYS A 360 31.18 -14.78 36.34
CA LYS A 360 29.92 -15.42 36.74
C LYS A 360 28.69 -14.66 36.22
N GLN A 361 28.73 -13.34 36.28
CA GLN A 361 27.65 -12.49 35.75
C GLN A 361 27.55 -12.63 34.22
N GLU A 362 28.67 -12.62 33.51
CA GLU A 362 28.71 -12.81 32.06
C GLU A 362 28.12 -14.16 31.65
N ILE A 363 28.45 -15.25 32.35
CA ILE A 363 27.88 -16.57 32.09
C ILE A 363 26.35 -16.57 32.25
N ARG A 364 25.83 -15.97 33.33
CA ARG A 364 24.37 -15.85 33.53
C ARG A 364 23.69 -15.10 32.39
N THR A 365 24.26 -13.96 31.98
CA THR A 365 23.70 -13.18 30.87
C THR A 365 23.76 -13.94 29.54
N ARG A 366 24.79 -14.77 29.32
CA ARG A 366 24.86 -15.63 28.12
C ARG A 366 23.78 -16.71 28.13
N GLU A 367 23.55 -17.37 29.27
CA GLU A 367 22.50 -18.39 29.40
C GLU A 367 21.11 -17.78 29.14
N GLU A 368 20.83 -16.58 29.66
CA GLU A 368 19.59 -15.85 29.38
C GLU A 368 19.44 -15.51 27.89
N LEU A 369 20.51 -15.04 27.24
CA LEU A 369 20.51 -14.74 25.81
C LEU A 369 20.35 -16.00 24.95
N GLU A 370 20.93 -17.13 25.34
CA GLU A 370 20.75 -18.41 24.63
C GLU A 370 19.29 -18.88 24.67
N ILE A 371 18.62 -18.74 25.82
CA ILE A 371 17.18 -19.05 25.94
C ILE A 371 16.36 -18.15 25.02
N LEU A 372 16.64 -16.84 25.03
CA LEU A 372 15.96 -15.87 24.16
C LEU A 372 16.19 -16.16 22.68
N LEU A 373 17.43 -16.47 22.29
CA LEU A 373 17.76 -16.85 20.91
C LEU A 373 17.06 -18.14 20.48
N ALA A 374 17.01 -19.15 21.35
CA ALA A 374 16.29 -20.40 21.09
C ALA A 374 14.79 -20.17 20.89
N SER A 375 14.17 -19.33 21.73
CA SER A 375 12.75 -18.97 21.59
C SER A 375 12.46 -18.20 20.29
N THR A 376 13.35 -17.26 19.94
CA THR A 376 13.24 -16.46 18.70
C THR A 376 13.42 -17.32 17.46
N ARG A 377 14.37 -18.26 17.48
CA ARG A 377 14.58 -19.22 16.39
C ARG A 377 13.34 -20.08 16.19
N LYS A 378 12.73 -20.59 17.26
CA LYS A 378 11.49 -21.37 17.18
C LYS A 378 10.33 -20.57 16.57
N GLN A 379 10.16 -19.31 16.97
CA GLN A 379 9.17 -18.41 16.35
C GLN A 379 9.43 -18.22 14.86
N HIS A 380 10.70 -18.07 14.46
CA HIS A 380 11.07 -17.93 13.05
C HIS A 380 10.74 -19.20 12.25
N GLU A 381 11.04 -20.38 12.78
CA GLU A 381 10.71 -21.67 12.13
C GLU A 381 9.19 -21.84 11.94
N GLU A 382 8.37 -21.44 12.92
CA GLU A 382 6.91 -21.42 12.78
C GLU A 382 6.42 -20.45 11.71
N LEU A 383 7.01 -19.25 11.64
CA LEU A 383 6.71 -18.26 10.60
C LEU A 383 7.07 -18.78 9.20
N VAL A 384 8.21 -19.46 9.05
CA VAL A 384 8.62 -20.08 7.78
C VAL A 384 7.62 -21.15 7.36
N LYS A 385 7.21 -22.03 8.28
CA LYS A 385 6.19 -23.07 7.99
C LYS A 385 4.85 -22.46 7.58
N ASN A 386 4.43 -21.37 8.22
CA ASN A 386 3.20 -20.66 7.85
C ASN A 386 3.33 -19.98 6.47
N LYS A 387 4.49 -19.38 6.17
CA LYS A 387 4.79 -18.80 4.85
C LYS A 387 4.70 -19.86 3.74
N GLU A 388 5.25 -21.05 3.95
CA GLU A 388 5.19 -22.15 2.97
C GLU A 388 3.76 -22.62 2.72
N LYS A 389 2.93 -22.75 3.77
CA LYS A 389 1.51 -23.10 3.63
C LYS A 389 0.75 -22.05 2.80
N VAL A 390 0.97 -20.77 3.08
CA VAL A 390 0.34 -19.67 2.34
C VAL A 390 0.81 -19.68 0.88
N ALA A 391 2.10 -19.90 0.63
CA ALA A 391 2.65 -19.98 -0.72
C ALA A 391 2.07 -21.17 -1.52
N ALA A 392 1.89 -22.33 -0.88
CA ALA A 392 1.25 -23.49 -1.50
C ALA A 392 -0.22 -23.21 -1.85
N GLY A 393 -0.96 -22.56 -0.94
CA GLY A 393 -2.35 -22.12 -1.18
C GLY A 393 -2.45 -21.12 -2.34
N LEU A 394 -1.52 -20.17 -2.42
CA LEU A 394 -1.44 -19.22 -3.53
C LEU A 394 -1.18 -19.93 -4.86
N LYS A 395 -0.19 -20.84 -4.90
CA LYS A 395 0.14 -21.63 -6.11
C LYS A 395 -1.05 -22.45 -6.60
N SER A 396 -1.80 -23.08 -5.69
CA SER A 396 -3.02 -23.82 -6.02
C SER A 396 -4.10 -22.89 -6.61
N SER A 397 -4.29 -21.71 -6.01
CA SER A 397 -5.26 -20.71 -6.47
C SER A 397 -4.90 -20.14 -7.84
N MET A 398 -3.62 -19.87 -8.09
CA MET A 398 -3.11 -19.47 -9.40
C MET A 398 -3.36 -20.54 -10.46
N GLY A 399 -3.18 -21.83 -10.13
CA GLY A 399 -3.52 -22.92 -11.04
C GLY A 399 -5.00 -22.94 -11.41
N ARG A 400 -5.90 -22.68 -10.46
CA ARG A 400 -7.35 -22.56 -10.74
C ARG A 400 -7.68 -21.36 -11.63
N LEU A 401 -7.04 -20.21 -11.38
CA LEU A 401 -7.22 -19.01 -12.21
C LEU A 401 -6.79 -19.27 -13.66
N ALA A 402 -5.63 -19.90 -13.88
CA ALA A 402 -5.18 -20.24 -15.23
C ALA A 402 -6.18 -21.13 -16.01
N ILE A 403 -6.83 -22.08 -15.31
CA ILE A 403 -7.87 -22.91 -15.91
C ILE A 403 -9.11 -22.07 -16.28
N LEU A 404 -9.51 -21.13 -15.42
CA LEU A 404 -10.64 -20.24 -15.67
C LEU A 404 -10.35 -19.27 -16.82
N ASP A 405 -9.13 -18.73 -16.91
CA ASP A 405 -8.71 -17.86 -18.01
C ASP A 405 -8.74 -18.61 -19.34
N ALA A 406 -8.24 -19.85 -19.37
CA ALA A 406 -8.31 -20.70 -20.56
C ALA A 406 -9.76 -20.96 -20.99
N ARG A 407 -10.67 -21.25 -20.04
CA ARG A 407 -12.10 -21.42 -20.33
C ARG A 407 -12.74 -20.14 -20.87
N THR A 408 -12.38 -19.00 -20.29
CA THR A 408 -12.90 -17.69 -20.70
C THR A 408 -12.46 -17.33 -22.12
N ALA A 409 -11.20 -17.64 -22.48
CA ALA A 409 -10.70 -17.48 -23.84
C ALA A 409 -11.47 -18.36 -24.84
N THR A 410 -11.72 -19.63 -24.51
CA THR A 410 -12.52 -20.54 -25.34
C THR A 410 -13.94 -20.02 -25.54
N ILE A 411 -14.60 -19.55 -24.48
CA ILE A 411 -15.96 -18.99 -24.57
C ILE A 411 -15.95 -17.75 -25.47
N SER A 412 -14.95 -16.88 -25.32
CA SER A 412 -14.82 -15.67 -26.12
C SER A 412 -14.67 -15.98 -27.61
N LEU A 413 -13.88 -16.99 -27.97
CA LEU A 413 -13.76 -17.44 -29.36
C LEU A 413 -15.10 -17.92 -29.92
N ARG A 414 -15.82 -18.75 -29.16
CA ARG A 414 -17.16 -19.24 -29.58
C ARG A 414 -18.18 -18.12 -29.74
N MET A 415 -18.08 -17.06 -28.94
CA MET A 415 -18.93 -15.89 -29.10
C MET A 415 -18.61 -15.13 -30.39
N CYS A 416 -17.34 -15.01 -30.77
CA CYS A 416 -16.95 -14.41 -32.05
C CYS A 416 -17.45 -15.23 -33.25
N GLU A 417 -17.33 -16.57 -33.18
CA GLU A 417 -17.86 -17.48 -34.21
C GLU A 417 -19.38 -17.32 -34.36
N ALA A 418 -20.12 -17.35 -33.25
CA ALA A 418 -21.57 -17.16 -33.26
C ALA A 418 -21.98 -15.78 -33.78
N ALA A 419 -21.21 -14.73 -33.46
CA ALA A 419 -21.46 -13.38 -33.98
C ALA A 419 -21.27 -13.32 -35.51
N ALA A 420 -20.24 -13.97 -36.04
CA ALA A 420 -20.01 -14.04 -37.49
C ALA A 420 -21.12 -14.84 -38.20
N GLU A 421 -21.58 -15.96 -37.63
CA GLU A 421 -22.72 -16.72 -38.15
C GLU A 421 -24.00 -15.86 -38.19
N LEU A 422 -24.25 -15.07 -37.14
CA LEU A 422 -25.39 -14.15 -37.08
C LEU A 422 -25.31 -13.08 -38.18
N GLU A 423 -24.15 -12.53 -38.48
CA GLU A 423 -23.97 -11.58 -39.58
C GLU A 423 -24.29 -12.20 -40.94
N VAL A 424 -23.86 -13.44 -41.18
CA VAL A 424 -24.16 -14.18 -42.43
C VAL A 424 -25.67 -14.43 -42.55
N ILE A 425 -26.33 -14.84 -41.47
CA ILE A 425 -27.78 -15.07 -41.44
C ILE A 425 -28.52 -13.75 -41.69
N GLN A 426 -28.11 -12.66 -41.05
CA GLN A 426 -28.71 -11.33 -41.26
C GLN A 426 -28.59 -10.88 -42.71
N SER A 427 -27.41 -11.05 -43.32
CA SER A 427 -27.20 -10.75 -44.74
C SER A 427 -28.10 -11.59 -45.66
N SER A 428 -28.27 -12.88 -45.36
CA SER A 428 -29.15 -13.79 -46.09
C SER A 428 -30.62 -13.39 -45.97
N ILE A 429 -31.06 -12.96 -44.78
CA ILE A 429 -32.42 -12.44 -44.56
C ILE A 429 -32.65 -11.18 -45.39
N GLU A 430 -31.67 -10.28 -45.43
CA GLU A 430 -31.78 -9.03 -46.19
C GLU A 430 -31.87 -9.29 -47.71
N THR A 431 -31.07 -10.22 -48.23
CA THR A 431 -31.18 -10.64 -49.64
C THR A 431 -32.54 -11.27 -49.95
N LEU A 432 -33.05 -12.14 -49.08
CA LEU A 432 -34.39 -12.71 -49.24
C LEU A 432 -35.49 -11.64 -49.18
N ARG A 433 -35.33 -10.61 -48.34
CA ARG A 433 -36.25 -9.46 -48.32
C ARG A 433 -36.21 -8.68 -49.63
N GLN A 434 -35.02 -8.43 -50.18
CA GLN A 434 -34.87 -7.76 -51.47
C GLN A 434 -35.49 -8.58 -52.61
N GLU A 435 -35.23 -9.88 -52.68
CA GLU A 435 -35.87 -10.76 -53.68
C GLU A 435 -37.38 -10.79 -53.52
N LYS A 436 -37.89 -10.87 -52.28
CA LYS A 436 -39.32 -10.73 -52.01
C LYS A 436 -39.87 -9.42 -52.55
N THR A 437 -39.19 -8.28 -52.37
CA THR A 437 -39.66 -7.00 -52.93
C THR A 437 -39.64 -6.98 -54.46
N LYS A 438 -38.67 -7.62 -55.12
CA LYS A 438 -38.64 -7.75 -56.59
C LYS A 438 -39.82 -8.59 -57.09
N VAL A 439 -40.10 -9.72 -56.45
CA VAL A 439 -41.29 -10.54 -56.73
C VAL A 439 -42.57 -9.77 -56.36
N GLN A 440 -42.56 -8.94 -55.33
CA GLN A 440 -43.68 -8.07 -55.00
C GLN A 440 -43.93 -6.98 -56.07
N ASN A 441 -42.91 -6.62 -56.85
CA ASN A 441 -43.02 -5.63 -57.93
C ASN A 441 -43.60 -6.24 -59.23
N THR A 442 -43.65 -7.57 -59.39
CA THR A 442 -44.34 -8.22 -60.52
C THR A 442 -45.86 -8.17 -60.39
N TYR A 443 -46.40 -7.85 -59.20
CA TYR A 443 -47.80 -7.47 -58.98
C TYR A 443 -48.17 -6.14 -59.70
N GLY A 444 -47.18 -5.42 -60.23
CA GLY A 444 -47.37 -4.29 -61.13
C GLY A 444 -48.03 -4.69 -62.45
N LEU A 445 -47.80 -5.90 -62.98
CA LEU A 445 -48.37 -6.30 -64.28
C LEU A 445 -49.89 -6.43 -64.22
N ALA A 446 -50.44 -7.10 -63.20
CA ALA A 446 -51.89 -7.20 -63.03
C ALA A 446 -52.54 -5.81 -62.81
N SER A 447 -51.86 -4.93 -62.09
CA SER A 447 -52.29 -3.55 -61.88
C SER A 447 -52.21 -2.71 -63.17
N GLU A 448 -51.19 -2.93 -63.99
CA GLU A 448 -50.96 -2.25 -65.27
C GLU A 448 -51.99 -2.69 -66.33
N VAL A 449 -52.27 -4.00 -66.41
CA VAL A 449 -53.34 -4.53 -67.27
C VAL A 449 -54.70 -4.01 -66.80
N ARG A 450 -54.98 -3.98 -65.50
CA ARG A 450 -56.24 -3.42 -64.94
C ARG A 450 -56.39 -1.93 -65.28
N ARG A 451 -55.30 -1.16 -65.23
CA ARG A 451 -55.24 0.26 -65.62
C ARG A 451 -55.45 0.44 -67.13
N ALA A 452 -54.81 -0.37 -67.96
CA ALA A 452 -54.97 -0.34 -69.41
C ALA A 452 -56.39 -0.70 -69.86
N MET A 453 -57.03 -1.66 -69.17
CA MET A 453 -58.44 -1.99 -69.37
C MET A 453 -59.36 -0.82 -68.98
N SER A 454 -59.09 -0.15 -67.86
CA SER A 454 -59.91 0.99 -67.39
C SER A 454 -59.79 2.25 -68.26
N CYS A 455 -58.76 2.35 -69.09
CA CYS A 455 -58.50 3.48 -69.98
C CYS A 455 -58.69 3.15 -71.47
N ASP A 456 -59.34 2.03 -71.83
CA ASP A 456 -59.52 1.54 -73.20
C ASP A 456 -58.21 1.45 -74.02
N LYS A 457 -57.08 1.17 -73.35
CA LYS A 457 -55.74 1.10 -73.94
C LYS A 457 -55.15 -0.31 -73.90
N LEU A 458 -55.99 -1.35 -73.87
CA LEU A 458 -55.54 -2.74 -73.79
C LEU A 458 -54.57 -3.13 -74.92
N SER A 459 -54.77 -2.59 -76.13
CA SER A 459 -53.89 -2.81 -77.28
C SER A 459 -52.43 -2.40 -77.06
N SER A 460 -52.16 -1.51 -76.10
CA SER A 460 -50.79 -1.09 -75.75
C SER A 460 -50.03 -2.10 -74.89
N VAL A 461 -50.74 -3.04 -74.25
CA VAL A 461 -50.19 -4.04 -73.33
C VAL A 461 -50.16 -5.44 -73.94
N LEU A 462 -50.94 -5.68 -75.01
CA LEU A 462 -50.95 -6.95 -75.73
C LEU A 462 -49.64 -7.18 -76.51
N ASP A 463 -49.15 -8.42 -76.47
CA ASP A 463 -47.96 -8.82 -77.21
C ASP A 463 -48.26 -8.89 -78.71
N LYS A 464 -47.62 -7.99 -79.47
CA LYS A 464 -47.77 -7.89 -80.93
C LYS A 464 -47.18 -9.08 -81.68
N SER A 465 -46.31 -9.87 -81.05
CA SER A 465 -45.70 -11.05 -81.67
C SER A 465 -46.67 -12.23 -81.79
N ALA A 466 -47.76 -12.23 -81.02
CA ALA A 466 -48.79 -13.27 -81.03
C ALA A 466 -49.84 -13.14 -82.15
N GLY A 467 -49.67 -12.17 -83.06
CA GLY A 467 -50.60 -11.90 -84.17
C GLY A 467 -51.71 -10.92 -83.80
N ASP A 468 -52.75 -10.86 -84.64
CA ASP A 468 -53.88 -9.95 -84.44
C ASP A 468 -54.80 -10.47 -83.32
N TRP A 469 -54.90 -9.71 -82.24
CA TRP A 469 -55.79 -10.02 -81.13
C TRP A 469 -57.20 -9.48 -81.40
N PRO A 470 -58.24 -10.35 -81.43
CA PRO A 470 -59.60 -9.87 -81.37
C PRO A 470 -59.83 -9.18 -80.03
N MET A 471 -60.09 -7.88 -80.04
CA MET A 471 -60.12 -7.06 -78.81
C MET A 471 -61.12 -7.56 -77.77
N GLU A 472 -62.24 -8.15 -78.20
CA GLU A 472 -63.26 -8.74 -77.33
C GLU A 472 -62.80 -10.04 -76.64
N VAL A 473 -61.97 -10.84 -77.31
CA VAL A 473 -61.38 -12.05 -76.73
C VAL A 473 -60.21 -11.67 -75.82
N ALA A 474 -59.37 -10.73 -76.25
CA ALA A 474 -58.27 -10.21 -75.46
C ALA A 474 -58.74 -9.55 -74.15
N GLY A 475 -59.84 -8.81 -74.18
CA GLY A 475 -60.46 -8.21 -72.99
C GLY A 475 -60.91 -9.25 -71.97
N ARG A 476 -61.63 -10.29 -72.44
CA ARG A 476 -62.09 -11.40 -71.57
C ARG A 476 -60.93 -12.19 -70.97
N LEU A 477 -59.88 -12.45 -71.75
CA LEU A 477 -58.67 -13.14 -71.27
C LEU A 477 -57.90 -12.28 -70.26
N ALA A 478 -57.79 -10.97 -70.49
CA ALA A 478 -57.14 -10.05 -69.56
C ALA A 478 -57.90 -9.95 -68.22
N GLU A 479 -59.23 -9.86 -68.26
CA GLU A 479 -60.09 -9.87 -67.07
C GLU A 479 -59.95 -11.18 -66.29
N PHE A 480 -59.95 -12.32 -66.99
CA PHE A 480 -59.73 -13.63 -66.38
C PHE A 480 -58.34 -13.74 -65.73
N GLY A 481 -57.29 -13.29 -66.43
CA GLY A 481 -55.92 -13.26 -65.92
C GLY A 481 -55.73 -12.37 -64.69
N ILE A 482 -56.42 -11.22 -64.63
CA ILE A 482 -56.44 -10.35 -63.45
C ILE A 482 -57.08 -11.07 -62.27
N ARG A 483 -58.24 -11.72 -62.46
CA ARG A 483 -58.92 -12.46 -61.40
C ARG A 483 -58.06 -13.62 -60.88
N CYS A 484 -57.36 -14.35 -61.76
CA CYS A 484 -56.39 -15.37 -61.35
C CYS A 484 -55.23 -14.82 -60.50
N SER A 485 -54.92 -13.52 -60.63
CA SER A 485 -53.80 -12.85 -59.96
C SER A 485 -54.17 -12.18 -58.64
N GLU A 486 -55.43 -12.28 -58.18
CA GLU A 486 -55.87 -11.66 -56.93
C GLU A 486 -55.19 -12.27 -55.70
N ALA A 487 -54.87 -11.44 -54.71
CA ALA A 487 -54.17 -11.86 -53.49
C ALA A 487 -55.03 -12.77 -52.60
N SER A 488 -56.35 -12.59 -52.66
CA SER A 488 -57.34 -13.42 -52.00
C SER A 488 -57.67 -14.62 -52.87
N SER A 489 -57.51 -15.83 -52.31
CA SER A 489 -57.83 -17.07 -53.01
C SER A 489 -59.32 -17.22 -53.35
N ARG A 490 -60.20 -16.46 -52.70
CA ARG A 490 -61.65 -16.49 -52.92
C ARG A 490 -62.09 -15.75 -54.19
N ASP A 491 -61.27 -14.83 -54.67
CA ASP A 491 -61.59 -13.97 -55.81
C ASP A 491 -61.03 -14.53 -57.13
N ARG A 492 -60.21 -15.59 -57.05
CA ARG A 492 -59.68 -16.32 -58.19
C ARG A 492 -60.78 -17.22 -58.78
N PRO A 493 -60.89 -17.32 -60.12
CA PRO A 493 -61.84 -18.21 -60.76
C PRO A 493 -61.48 -19.66 -60.43
N GLU A 494 -62.47 -20.48 -60.10
CA GLU A 494 -62.29 -21.91 -59.89
C GLU A 494 -61.93 -22.59 -61.22
N LEU A 495 -60.64 -22.91 -61.38
CA LEU A 495 -60.14 -23.76 -62.46
C LEU A 495 -60.23 -25.22 -62.00
N ALA A 496 -61.44 -25.75 -61.89
CA ALA A 496 -61.65 -27.18 -61.74
C ALA A 496 -62.31 -27.73 -63.01
N PRO A 497 -61.60 -28.48 -63.87
CA PRO A 497 -62.24 -29.70 -64.34
C PRO A 497 -62.50 -30.53 -63.09
N GLU A 498 -63.72 -31.05 -62.90
CA GLU A 498 -64.13 -31.85 -61.76
C GLU A 498 -63.08 -32.92 -61.43
N MET A 499 -62.18 -32.63 -60.49
CA MET A 499 -61.20 -33.60 -60.01
C MET A 499 -61.91 -34.44 -58.96
N GLU A 500 -62.55 -35.52 -59.41
CA GLU A 500 -63.13 -36.51 -58.52
C GLU A 500 -62.04 -37.24 -57.72
N ILE A 501 -62.34 -37.54 -56.46
CA ILE A 501 -61.43 -38.27 -55.57
C ILE A 501 -61.31 -39.71 -56.08
N MET A 502 -60.09 -40.25 -56.19
CA MET A 502 -59.89 -41.66 -56.54
C MET A 502 -60.40 -42.57 -55.41
N HIS A 503 -61.36 -43.42 -55.72
CA HIS A 503 -61.90 -44.43 -54.82
C HIS A 503 -61.12 -45.74 -54.90
N ASP A 504 -60.58 -46.06 -56.07
CA ASP A 504 -59.84 -47.30 -56.32
C ASP A 504 -58.59 -47.13 -57.21
N PRO A 505 -57.54 -46.48 -56.69
CA PRO A 505 -56.35 -46.16 -57.47
C PRO A 505 -55.59 -47.41 -57.95
N GLN A 506 -55.30 -47.47 -59.26
CA GLN A 506 -54.52 -48.51 -59.94
C GLN A 506 -53.24 -47.95 -60.56
N VAL A 507 -52.11 -48.58 -60.31
CA VAL A 507 -50.82 -48.25 -60.91
C VAL A 507 -50.69 -48.92 -62.28
N CYS A 508 -50.31 -48.15 -63.30
CA CYS A 508 -49.95 -48.65 -64.64
C CYS A 508 -48.43 -48.91 -64.76
N ALA A 509 -48.00 -49.44 -65.92
CA ALA A 509 -46.58 -49.71 -66.21
C ALA A 509 -45.68 -48.47 -66.11
N ASP A 510 -46.24 -47.28 -66.30
CA ASP A 510 -45.55 -45.99 -66.19
C ASP A 510 -45.34 -45.53 -64.73
N GLY A 511 -45.86 -46.28 -63.75
CA GLY A 511 -45.78 -45.96 -62.33
C GLY A 511 -46.81 -44.93 -61.86
N PHE A 512 -47.68 -44.42 -62.74
CA PHE A 512 -48.76 -43.49 -62.37
C PHE A 512 -49.99 -44.24 -61.88
N SER A 513 -50.70 -43.65 -60.91
CA SER A 513 -51.96 -44.18 -60.38
C SER A 513 -53.17 -43.50 -61.01
N TYR A 514 -54.16 -44.31 -61.37
CA TYR A 514 -55.38 -43.87 -62.06
C TYR A 514 -56.63 -44.45 -61.42
N GLU A 515 -57.74 -43.79 -61.71
CA GLU A 515 -59.11 -44.33 -61.65
C GLU A 515 -59.23 -45.78 -62.11
N ARG A 516 -59.54 -46.83 -61.31
CA ARG A 516 -59.67 -48.20 -61.86
C ARG A 516 -60.62 -48.22 -63.05
N ARG A 517 -61.82 -47.66 -62.87
CA ARG A 517 -62.86 -47.64 -63.91
C ARG A 517 -62.37 -46.91 -65.17
N VAL A 518 -61.76 -45.74 -64.96
CA VAL A 518 -61.30 -44.85 -66.03
C VAL A 518 -60.17 -45.49 -66.83
N ILE A 519 -59.18 -46.09 -66.17
CA ILE A 519 -58.02 -46.68 -66.85
C ILE A 519 -58.35 -48.01 -67.53
N GLN A 520 -59.29 -48.77 -66.97
CA GLN A 520 -59.82 -49.97 -67.63
C GLN A 520 -60.57 -49.59 -68.91
N GLU A 521 -61.48 -48.63 -68.85
CA GLU A 521 -62.21 -48.13 -70.03
C GLU A 521 -61.25 -47.54 -71.08
N TRP A 522 -60.22 -46.82 -70.65
CA TRP A 522 -59.19 -46.28 -71.53
C TRP A 522 -58.48 -47.39 -72.33
N MET A 523 -58.15 -48.50 -71.67
CA MET A 523 -57.54 -49.67 -72.31
C MET A 523 -58.55 -50.45 -73.16
N GLU A 524 -59.79 -50.63 -72.70
CA GLU A 524 -60.85 -51.32 -73.47
C GLU A 524 -61.15 -50.61 -74.80
N ASN A 525 -61.07 -49.27 -74.81
CA ASN A 525 -61.19 -48.45 -76.00
C ASN A 525 -59.97 -48.51 -76.96
N GLY A 526 -59.09 -49.50 -76.81
CA GLY A 526 -57.97 -49.78 -77.71
C GLY A 526 -56.76 -48.84 -77.54
N ARG A 527 -56.73 -48.01 -76.50
CA ARG A 527 -55.59 -47.13 -76.23
C ARG A 527 -54.48 -47.92 -75.52
N GLU A 528 -53.26 -47.76 -76.01
CA GLU A 528 -52.04 -48.38 -75.46
C GLU A 528 -51.12 -47.35 -74.80
N THR A 529 -51.58 -46.11 -74.62
CA THR A 529 -50.80 -45.01 -74.06
C THR A 529 -51.24 -44.65 -72.64
N SER A 530 -50.33 -44.10 -71.87
CA SER A 530 -50.58 -43.47 -70.57
C SER A 530 -51.48 -42.24 -70.74
N PRO A 531 -52.60 -42.10 -70.00
CA PRO A 531 -53.44 -40.89 -70.06
C PRO A 531 -52.71 -39.59 -69.67
N VAL A 532 -51.70 -39.68 -68.79
CA VAL A 532 -50.97 -38.50 -68.28
C VAL A 532 -49.77 -38.16 -69.15
N THR A 533 -48.98 -39.16 -69.55
CA THR A 533 -47.72 -38.92 -70.29
C THR A 533 -47.86 -39.07 -71.80
N ASN A 534 -48.98 -39.64 -72.27
CA ASN A 534 -49.24 -40.00 -73.67
C ASN A 534 -48.18 -40.93 -74.30
N GLN A 535 -47.33 -41.55 -73.49
CA GLN A 535 -46.34 -42.53 -73.93
C GLN A 535 -46.93 -43.93 -73.94
N LYS A 536 -46.43 -44.81 -74.81
CA LYS A 536 -46.88 -46.20 -74.90
C LYS A 536 -46.53 -46.95 -73.61
N LEU A 537 -47.51 -47.62 -73.01
CA LEU A 537 -47.30 -48.43 -71.81
C LEU A 537 -46.59 -49.73 -72.17
N GLU A 538 -45.58 -50.12 -71.38
CA GLU A 538 -44.83 -51.36 -71.59
C GLU A 538 -45.73 -52.61 -71.48
N HIS A 539 -46.74 -52.56 -70.61
CA HIS A 539 -47.75 -53.60 -70.43
C HIS A 539 -49.09 -53.04 -69.93
N ARG A 540 -50.16 -53.82 -70.08
CA ARG A 540 -51.53 -53.44 -69.66
C ARG A 540 -51.92 -53.92 -68.26
N ASN A 541 -50.97 -54.46 -67.51
CA ASN A 541 -51.23 -54.94 -66.15
C ASN A 541 -51.46 -53.75 -65.21
N LEU A 542 -52.57 -53.78 -64.49
CA LEU A 542 -52.95 -52.81 -63.46
C LEU A 542 -52.64 -53.38 -62.08
N THR A 543 -51.90 -52.64 -61.26
CA THR A 543 -51.58 -53.06 -59.89
C THR A 543 -52.30 -52.16 -58.88
N PRO A 544 -53.12 -52.70 -57.96
CA PRO A 544 -53.81 -51.88 -56.97
C PRO A 544 -52.85 -51.09 -56.07
N ASN A 545 -53.06 -49.77 -55.95
CA ASN A 545 -52.28 -48.92 -55.05
C ASN A 545 -52.96 -48.82 -53.68
N TYR A 546 -52.77 -49.85 -52.86
CA TYR A 546 -53.36 -49.89 -51.51
C TYR A 546 -52.88 -48.73 -50.63
N ALA A 547 -51.62 -48.31 -50.75
CA ALA A 547 -51.08 -47.21 -49.96
C ALA A 547 -51.81 -45.89 -50.24
N LEU A 548 -52.01 -45.56 -51.51
CA LEU A 548 -52.75 -44.36 -51.91
C LEU A 548 -54.22 -44.47 -51.51
N ARG A 549 -54.83 -45.65 -51.68
CA ARG A 549 -56.22 -45.89 -51.27
C ARG A 549 -56.43 -45.68 -49.77
N PHE A 550 -55.52 -46.19 -48.93
CA PHE A 550 -55.57 -45.99 -47.48
C PHE A 550 -55.35 -44.52 -47.10
N ALA A 551 -54.39 -43.84 -47.73
CA ALA A 551 -54.14 -42.42 -47.47
C ALA A 551 -55.37 -41.55 -47.79
N ILE A 552 -56.06 -41.84 -48.90
CA ILE A 552 -57.30 -41.15 -49.28
C ILE A 552 -58.42 -41.44 -48.27
N GLN A 553 -58.59 -42.70 -47.86
CA GLN A 553 -59.61 -43.08 -46.86
C GLN A 553 -59.36 -42.43 -45.49
N ASP A 554 -58.11 -42.39 -45.04
CA ASP A 554 -57.72 -41.74 -43.80
C ASP A 554 -58.02 -40.24 -43.86
N TRP A 555 -57.65 -39.56 -44.95
CA TRP A 555 -57.96 -38.16 -45.17
C TRP A 555 -59.46 -37.87 -45.22
N LEU A 556 -60.26 -38.71 -45.88
CA LEU A 556 -61.72 -38.59 -45.92
C LEU A 556 -62.34 -38.78 -44.53
N SER A 557 -61.79 -39.68 -43.70
CA SER A 557 -62.25 -39.91 -42.34
C SER A 557 -62.00 -38.72 -41.41
N TYR A 558 -60.92 -37.97 -41.65
CA TYR A 558 -60.61 -36.73 -40.95
C TYR A 558 -61.40 -35.52 -41.46
N SER A 559 -61.73 -35.49 -42.76
CA SER A 559 -62.30 -34.32 -43.43
C SER A 559 -63.83 -34.28 -43.43
N ASN A 560 -64.52 -35.37 -43.07
CA ASN A 560 -65.98 -35.44 -43.00
C ASN A 560 -66.46 -36.03 -41.65
N PRO A 561 -66.76 -35.19 -40.64
CA PRO A 561 -67.18 -35.65 -39.31
C PRO A 561 -68.54 -36.38 -39.27
N LEU A 562 -69.30 -36.40 -40.36
CA LEU A 562 -70.68 -36.92 -40.43
C LEU A 562 -70.79 -38.39 -40.89
N LEU A 563 -69.67 -39.08 -41.17
CA LEU A 563 -69.65 -40.52 -41.47
C LEU A 563 -69.29 -41.38 -40.25
N LYS A 564 -69.22 -40.79 -39.04
CA LYS A 564 -69.22 -41.51 -37.76
C LYS A 564 -70.66 -41.64 -37.22
N MET A 565 -71.47 -42.49 -37.83
CA MET A 565 -72.64 -43.11 -37.18
C MET A 565 -72.78 -44.55 -37.65
#